data_AF-A0A498SHY1-F1
#
_entry.id   AF-A0A498SHY1-F1
#
_cell.length_a   1.000
_cell.length_b   1.000
_cell.length_c   1.000
_cell.angle_alpha   90.00
_cell.angle_beta   90.00
_cell.angle_gamma   90.00
#
_symmetry.space_group_name_H-M   'P 1'
#
loop_
_entity.id
_entity.type
_entity.pdbx_description
1 polymer ?
#
loop_
_entity_poly.entity_id
_entity_poly.type
_entity_poly.pdbx_seq_one_letter_code
_entity_poly.pdbx_strand_id
1 'polypeptide(L)'
;MPPTYESLYGEFRQVEDPRGLAQFLAKAFAVIISTMTAAVLLAVLNIIPLGMIVLGSNNLYCCPVEPYIPIWLIVTGFFSLLKSATNFCYRAKRQREGRPPSAADVNPNPFDGLLSCFLLVWFIIGVVIILTL
;
A
#
# COMPACT_ATOMS: atom_id res chain seq x y z
N MET A 1 -26.93 -24.05 10.93
CA MET A 1 -26.01 -24.63 11.93
C MET A 1 -24.83 -23.68 12.07
N PRO A 2 -24.73 -22.91 13.16
CA PRO A 2 -23.58 -22.02 13.37
C PRO A 2 -22.36 -22.87 13.80
N PRO A 3 -21.14 -22.50 13.40
CA PRO A 3 -19.98 -23.37 13.51
C PRO A 3 -19.36 -23.34 14.91
N THR A 4 -18.90 -24.50 15.37
CA THR A 4 -17.58 -24.83 15.93
C THR A 4 -16.74 -23.72 16.60
N TYR A 5 -17.31 -22.92 17.52
CA TYR A 5 -16.54 -22.06 18.42
C TYR A 5 -16.50 -22.60 19.85
N GLU A 6 -17.60 -23.19 20.33
CA GLU A 6 -17.66 -23.73 21.69
C GLU A 6 -16.72 -24.92 21.90
N SER A 7 -16.50 -25.75 20.88
CA SER A 7 -15.50 -26.83 20.95
C SER A 7 -14.07 -26.30 20.93
N LEU A 8 -13.82 -25.18 20.25
CA LEU A 8 -12.52 -24.51 20.23
C LEU A 8 -12.23 -23.87 21.61
N TYR A 9 -13.22 -23.17 22.18
CA TYR A 9 -13.14 -22.54 23.51
C TYR A 9 -13.03 -23.56 24.65
N GLY A 10 -13.69 -24.72 24.53
CA GLY A 10 -13.60 -25.81 25.51
C GLY A 10 -12.19 -26.38 25.61
N GLU A 11 -11.46 -26.47 24.48
CA GLU A 11 -10.09 -26.98 24.43
C GLU A 11 -9.06 -25.94 24.94
N PHE A 12 -9.30 -24.65 24.75
CA PHE A 12 -8.47 -23.58 25.33
C PHE A 12 -8.57 -23.46 26.86
N ARG A 13 -9.69 -23.92 27.45
CA ARG A 13 -9.90 -23.88 28.90
C ARG A 13 -9.17 -25.01 29.65
N GLN A 14 -8.68 -26.02 28.93
CA GLN A 14 -8.10 -27.22 29.53
C GLN A 14 -6.56 -27.28 29.48
N VAL A 15 -5.90 -26.36 28.76
CA VAL A 15 -4.43 -26.24 28.70
C VAL A 15 -4.02 -24.82 29.09
N GLU A 16 -4.13 -24.53 30.38
CA GLU A 16 -3.75 -23.26 30.98
C GLU A 16 -2.23 -23.23 31.24
N ASP A 17 -1.45 -23.14 30.17
CA ASP A 17 -0.05 -22.73 30.25
C ASP A 17 -0.01 -21.21 30.01
N PRO A 18 -0.03 -20.36 31.05
CA PRO A 18 -0.27 -18.91 30.93
C PRO A 18 0.76 -18.22 30.03
N ARG A 19 1.95 -18.82 29.89
CA ARG A 19 3.03 -18.34 29.02
C ARG A 19 2.71 -18.54 27.54
N GLY A 20 2.04 -19.65 27.18
CA GLY A 20 1.65 -19.96 25.81
C GLY A 20 0.60 -18.98 25.28
N LEU A 21 -0.49 -18.79 26.03
CA LEU A 21 -1.55 -17.83 25.69
C LEU A 21 -1.03 -16.39 25.58
N ALA A 22 -0.20 -15.95 26.54
CA ALA A 22 0.41 -14.62 26.50
C ALA A 22 1.27 -14.42 25.24
N GLN A 23 2.01 -15.44 24.81
CA GLN A 23 2.82 -15.37 23.60
C GLN A 23 1.97 -15.31 22.32
N PHE A 24 0.86 -16.04 22.25
CA PHE A 24 -0.07 -15.95 21.12
C PHE A 24 -0.75 -14.58 21.04
N LEU A 25 -1.25 -14.08 22.17
CA LEU A 25 -1.84 -12.74 22.26
C LEU A 25 -0.83 -11.66 21.87
N ALA A 26 0.39 -11.70 22.41
CA ALA A 26 1.44 -10.74 22.09
C ALA A 26 1.76 -10.73 20.58
N LYS A 27 1.86 -11.92 19.95
CA LYS A 27 2.06 -12.01 18.50
C LYS A 27 0.87 -11.49 17.71
N ALA A 28 -0.36 -11.79 18.13
CA ALA A 28 -1.57 -11.30 17.48
C ALA A 28 -1.66 -9.77 17.54
N PHE A 29 -1.44 -9.17 18.72
CA PHE A 29 -1.40 -7.73 18.87
C PHE A 29 -0.28 -7.09 18.05
N ALA A 30 0.92 -7.67 18.04
CA ALA A 30 2.03 -7.18 17.22
C ALA A 30 1.68 -7.18 15.72
N VAL A 31 1.02 -8.23 15.22
CA VAL A 31 0.56 -8.29 13.82
C VAL A 31 -0.48 -7.21 13.56
N ILE A 32 -1.50 -7.08 14.42
CA ILE A 32 -2.57 -6.08 14.26
C ILE A 32 -1.99 -4.65 14.25
N ILE A 33 -1.12 -4.33 15.21
CA ILE A 33 -0.45 -3.03 15.29
C ILE A 33 0.37 -2.78 14.01
N SER A 34 1.11 -3.78 13.53
CA SER A 34 1.91 -3.64 12.31
C SER A 34 1.05 -3.37 11.07
N THR A 35 -0.11 -4.03 10.95
CA THR A 35 -1.07 -3.81 9.86
C THR A 35 -1.70 -2.44 9.95
N MET A 36 -2.11 -2.00 11.14
CA MET A 36 -2.69 -0.68 11.38
C MET A 36 -1.70 0.44 11.06
N THR A 37 -0.47 0.37 11.56
CA THR A 37 0.56 1.37 11.27
C THR A 37 0.88 1.43 9.79
N ALA A 38 1.00 0.28 9.12
CA ALA A 38 1.23 0.25 7.67
C ALA A 38 0.05 0.84 6.88
N ALA A 39 -1.20 0.56 7.29
CA ALA A 39 -2.39 1.11 6.65
C ALA A 39 -2.49 2.64 6.82
N VAL A 40 -2.23 3.16 8.02
CA VAL A 40 -2.23 4.60 8.30
C VAL A 40 -1.13 5.30 7.49
N LEU A 41 0.09 4.77 7.49
CA LEU A 41 1.19 5.34 6.71
C LEU A 41 0.86 5.39 5.22
N LEU A 42 0.26 4.32 4.69
CA LEU A 42 -0.16 4.23 3.30
C LEU A 42 -1.29 5.22 2.98
N ALA A 43 -2.24 5.40 3.90
CA ALA A 43 -3.31 6.40 3.77
C ALA A 43 -2.75 7.82 3.72
N VAL A 44 -1.85 8.17 4.65
CA VAL A 44 -1.21 9.51 4.69
C VAL A 44 -0.38 9.76 3.43
N LEU A 45 0.42 8.78 2.99
CA LEU A 45 1.20 8.88 1.75
C LEU A 45 0.32 9.08 0.52
N ASN A 46 -0.89 8.51 0.49
CA ASN A 46 -1.83 8.68 -0.62
C ASN A 46 -2.54 10.04 -0.65
N ILE A 47 -2.50 10.84 0.43
CA ILE A 47 -3.09 12.19 0.45
C ILE A 47 -2.39 13.09 -0.58
N ILE A 48 -1.07 12.97 -0.71
CA ILE A 48 -0.26 13.77 -1.65
C ILE A 48 -0.66 13.49 -3.12
N PRO A 49 -0.65 12.24 -3.63
CA PRO A 49 -1.08 11.95 -5.00
C PRO A 49 -2.57 12.23 -5.24
N LEU A 50 -3.44 12.07 -4.24
CA LEU A 50 -4.84 12.52 -4.33
C LEU A 50 -4.92 14.03 -4.54
N GLY A 51 -4.14 14.81 -3.79
CA GLY A 51 -4.02 16.25 -3.98
C GLY A 51 -3.56 16.61 -5.39
N MET A 52 -2.54 15.91 -5.93
CA MET A 52 -2.08 16.12 -7.31
C MET A 52 -3.19 15.85 -8.36
N ILE A 53 -3.98 14.78 -8.17
CA ILE A 53 -5.09 14.44 -9.08
C ILE A 53 -6.19 15.50 -9.00
N VAL A 54 -6.57 15.94 -7.79
CA VAL A 54 -7.64 16.94 -7.58
C VAL A 54 -7.24 18.30 -8.13
N LEU A 55 -5.99 18.73 -7.89
CA LEU A 55 -5.46 19.98 -8.42
C LEU A 55 -5.32 19.91 -9.95
N GLY A 56 -4.84 18.79 -10.50
CA GLY A 56 -4.81 18.56 -11.94
C GLY A 56 -6.20 18.58 -12.57
N SER A 57 -7.20 17.95 -11.93
CA SER A 57 -8.56 17.87 -12.46
C SER A 57 -9.32 19.19 -12.37
N ASN A 58 -9.16 19.96 -11.29
CA ASN A 58 -9.80 21.27 -11.14
C ASN A 58 -9.14 22.34 -12.02
N ASN A 59 -7.82 22.30 -12.16
CA ASN A 59 -7.10 23.28 -12.97
C ASN A 59 -7.20 22.99 -14.49
N LEU A 60 -7.79 21.85 -14.86
CA LEU A 60 -8.04 21.45 -16.26
C LEU A 60 -9.05 22.37 -16.97
N TYR A 61 -9.89 23.09 -16.22
CA TYR A 61 -10.99 23.88 -16.77
C TYR A 61 -10.84 25.41 -16.62
N CYS A 62 -9.94 25.91 -15.78
CA CYS A 62 -9.88 27.34 -15.44
C CYS A 62 -8.53 28.05 -15.70
N CYS A 63 -7.49 27.36 -16.16
CA CYS A 63 -6.18 27.99 -16.43
C CYS A 63 -5.69 27.67 -17.86
N PRO A 64 -5.60 28.67 -18.76
CA PRO A 64 -5.15 28.51 -20.13
C PRO A 64 -3.62 28.43 -20.30
N VAL A 65 -2.86 28.40 -19.20
CA VAL A 65 -1.40 28.62 -19.26
C VAL A 65 -0.59 27.39 -19.63
N GLU A 66 -1.05 26.14 -19.37
CA GLU A 66 -0.42 24.97 -20.04
C GLU A 66 -1.23 23.67 -19.83
N PRO A 67 -1.83 23.05 -20.86
CA PRO A 67 -2.65 21.83 -20.74
C PRO A 67 -1.86 20.55 -20.40
N TYR A 68 -0.53 20.58 -20.49
CA TYR A 68 0.33 19.41 -20.25
C TYR A 68 0.65 19.16 -18.77
N ILE A 69 0.70 20.21 -17.94
CA ILE A 69 0.99 20.11 -16.49
C ILE A 69 -0.08 19.31 -15.72
N PRO A 70 -1.40 19.56 -15.91
CA PRO A 70 -2.44 18.84 -15.18
C PRO A 70 -2.47 17.34 -15.51
N ILE A 71 -2.27 16.98 -16.78
CA ILE A 71 -2.23 15.59 -17.24
C ILE A 71 -1.03 14.86 -16.62
N TRP A 72 0.12 15.52 -16.56
CA TRP A 72 1.33 14.96 -15.96
C TRP A 72 1.15 14.67 -14.46
N LEU A 73 0.52 15.59 -13.71
CA LEU A 73 0.19 15.43 -12.29
C LEU A 73 -0.79 14.27 -12.03
N ILE A 74 -1.78 14.08 -12.91
CA ILE A 74 -2.75 12.98 -12.78
C ILE A 74 -2.09 11.62 -13.01
N VAL A 75 -1.26 11.49 -14.06
CA VAL A 75 -0.59 10.22 -14.39
C VAL A 75 0.41 9.83 -13.30
N THR A 76 1.24 10.77 -12.84
CA THR A 76 2.18 10.52 -11.73
C THR A 76 1.47 10.13 -10.43
N GLY A 77 0.39 10.83 -10.08
CA GLY A 77 -0.44 10.52 -8.93
C GLY A 77 -1.05 9.11 -9.02
N PHE A 78 -1.64 8.77 -10.16
CA PHE A 78 -2.26 7.46 -10.37
C PHE A 78 -1.25 6.31 -10.31
N PHE A 79 -0.11 6.43 -10.97
CA PHE A 79 0.93 5.40 -10.92
C PHE A 79 1.52 5.23 -9.50
N SER A 80 1.65 6.31 -8.72
CA SER A 80 2.02 6.22 -7.30
C SER A 80 1.00 5.44 -6.47
N LEU A 81 -0.30 5.72 -6.65
CA LEU A 81 -1.37 4.96 -6.01
C LEU A 81 -1.32 3.48 -6.41
N LEU A 82 -1.09 3.19 -7.70
CA LEU A 82 -1.02 1.83 -8.23
C LEU A 82 0.13 1.03 -7.62
N LYS A 83 1.32 1.65 -7.46
CA LYS A 83 2.48 1.05 -6.79
C LYS A 83 2.17 0.72 -5.34
N SER A 84 1.54 1.67 -4.63
CA SER A 84 1.11 1.50 -3.24
C SER A 84 0.10 0.35 -3.08
N ALA A 85 -0.90 0.30 -3.97
CA ALA A 85 -1.91 -0.76 -4.01
C ALA A 85 -1.31 -2.13 -4.33
N THR A 86 -0.37 -2.20 -5.27
CA THR A 86 0.32 -3.45 -5.64
C THR A 86 1.12 -4.00 -4.45
N ASN A 87 1.85 -3.14 -3.74
CA ASN A 87 2.59 -3.53 -2.55
C ASN A 87 1.64 -4.02 -1.44
N PHE A 88 0.51 -3.34 -1.24
CA PHE A 88 -0.50 -3.75 -0.26
C PHE A 88 -1.13 -5.11 -0.60
N CYS A 89 -1.55 -5.30 -1.85
CA CYS A 89 -2.10 -6.57 -2.35
C CYS A 89 -1.10 -7.73 -2.21
N TYR A 90 0.19 -7.48 -2.48
CA TYR A 90 1.22 -8.50 -2.32
C TYR A 90 1.42 -8.87 -0.85
N ARG A 91 1.49 -7.88 0.05
CA ARG A 91 1.58 -8.12 1.50
C ARG A 91 0.36 -8.85 2.03
N ALA A 92 -0.84 -8.49 1.58
CA ALA A 92 -2.08 -9.17 1.96
C ALA A 92 -2.15 -10.62 1.45
N LYS A 93 -1.70 -10.88 0.21
CA LYS A 93 -1.58 -12.25 -0.33
C LYS A 93 -0.54 -13.07 0.46
N ARG A 94 0.64 -12.51 0.71
CA ARG A 94 1.71 -13.18 1.49
C ARG A 94 1.26 -13.52 2.91
N GLN A 95 0.50 -12.63 3.55
CA GLN A 95 -0.07 -12.86 4.88
C GLN A 95 -1.07 -14.02 4.87
N ARG A 96 -1.87 -14.19 3.81
CA ARG A 96 -2.78 -15.34 3.67
C ARG A 96 -2.07 -16.67 3.42
N GLU A 97 -0.94 -16.66 2.73
CA GLU A 97 -0.16 -17.87 2.44
C GLU A 97 0.69 -18.37 3.62
N GLY A 98 0.70 -17.66 4.76
CA GLY A 98 1.43 -18.08 5.96
C GLY A 98 2.96 -18.11 5.78
N ARG A 99 3.49 -17.57 4.68
CA ARG A 99 4.93 -17.53 4.41
C ARG A 99 5.61 -16.54 5.38
N PRO A 100 6.65 -16.97 6.13
CA PRO A 100 7.35 -16.09 7.05
C PRO A 100 7.96 -14.88 6.32
N PRO A 101 8.21 -13.76 7.02
CA PRO A 101 8.85 -12.58 6.45
C PRO A 101 10.33 -12.90 6.17
N SER A 102 10.60 -13.61 5.08
CA SER A 102 11.94 -13.73 4.53
C SER A 102 12.30 -12.39 3.90
N ALA A 103 13.29 -11.72 4.48
CA ALA A 103 13.94 -10.52 3.94
C ALA A 103 14.64 -10.79 2.59
N ALA A 104 14.73 -12.06 2.18
CA ALA A 104 15.30 -12.48 0.91
C ALA A 104 14.29 -12.64 -0.24
N ASP A 105 12.98 -12.62 0.02
CA ASP A 105 11.96 -12.54 -1.04
C ASP A 105 11.72 -11.09 -1.45
N VAL A 106 12.81 -10.38 -1.76
CA VAL A 106 12.77 -9.31 -2.74
C VAL A 106 12.63 -10.02 -4.09
N ASN A 107 11.51 -10.70 -4.33
CA ASN A 107 11.13 -10.91 -5.72
C ASN A 107 10.63 -9.53 -6.13
N PRO A 108 11.46 -8.72 -6.82
CA PRO A 108 11.01 -7.42 -7.24
C PRO A 108 9.89 -7.75 -8.20
N ASN A 109 8.65 -7.46 -7.78
CA ASN A 109 7.51 -7.65 -8.65
C ASN A 109 7.94 -6.98 -9.97
N PRO A 110 8.08 -7.69 -11.10
CA PRO A 110 8.68 -7.10 -12.30
C PRO A 110 7.90 -5.85 -12.72
N PHE A 111 6.62 -5.83 -12.35
CA PHE A 111 5.73 -4.69 -12.40
C PHE A 111 6.19 -3.47 -11.58
N ASP A 112 6.73 -3.64 -10.38
CA ASP A 112 7.24 -2.54 -9.55
C ASP A 112 8.45 -1.86 -10.20
N GLY A 113 9.38 -2.66 -10.75
CA GLY A 113 10.52 -2.15 -11.53
C GLY A 113 10.08 -1.44 -12.81
N LEU A 114 9.12 -2.04 -13.54
CA LEU A 114 8.55 -1.45 -14.75
C LEU A 114 7.81 -0.13 -14.46
N LEU A 115 6.99 -0.09 -13.40
CA LEU A 115 6.33 1.14 -12.95
C LEU A 115 7.33 2.21 -12.54
N SER A 116 8.40 1.83 -11.84
CA SER A 116 9.43 2.77 -11.41
C SER A 116 10.18 3.33 -12.61
N CYS A 117 10.52 2.50 -13.60
CA CYS A 117 11.16 2.94 -14.83
C CYS A 117 10.24 3.87 -15.66
N PHE A 118 8.96 3.51 -15.78
CA PHE A 118 7.95 4.35 -16.42
C PHE A 118 7.82 5.71 -15.71
N LEU A 119 7.74 5.71 -14.38
CA LEU A 119 7.70 6.93 -13.57
C LEU A 119 8.94 7.79 -13.75
N LEU A 120 10.15 7.21 -13.87
CA LEU A 120 11.38 7.95 -14.13
C LEU A 120 11.37 8.61 -15.51
N VAL A 121 11.03 7.87 -16.56
CA VAL A 121 10.92 8.41 -17.92
C VAL A 121 9.87 9.52 -17.97
N TRP A 122 8.70 9.26 -17.38
CA TRP A 122 7.62 10.24 -17.27
C TRP A 122 8.04 11.47 -16.49
N PHE A 123 8.83 11.29 -15.42
CA PHE A 123 9.34 12.40 -14.62
C PHE A 123 10.27 13.30 -15.42
N ILE A 124 11.21 12.72 -16.18
CA ILE A 124 12.13 13.47 -17.05
C ILE A 124 11.34 14.28 -18.09
N ILE A 125 10.32 13.68 -18.72
CA ILE A 125 9.45 14.38 -19.67
C ILE A 125 8.78 15.60 -19.01
N GLY A 126 8.27 15.44 -17.79
CA GLY A 126 7.66 16.54 -17.04
C GLY A 126 8.63 17.67 -16.72
N VAL A 127 9.84 17.33 -16.29
CA VAL A 127 10.90 18.31 -16.00
C VAL A 127 11.27 19.09 -17.27
N VAL A 128 11.38 18.42 -18.42
CA VAL A 128 11.65 19.09 -19.70
C VAL A 128 10.52 20.02 -20.09
N ILE A 129 9.26 19.60 -19.95
CA ILE A 129 8.08 20.44 -20.23
C ILE A 129 8.10 21.69 -19.34
N ILE A 130 8.28 21.53 -18.03
CA ILE A 130 8.31 22.64 -17.05
C ILE A 130 9.48 23.59 -17.32
N LEU A 131 10.65 23.07 -17.74
CA LEU A 131 11.83 23.88 -18.03
C LEU A 131 11.72 24.64 -19.36
N THR A 132 10.94 24.14 -20.31
CA THR A 132 10.77 24.74 -21.65
C THR A 132 9.68 25.81 -21.68
N LEU A 133 8.83 25.84 -20.65
CA LEU A 133 7.78 26.82 -20.35
C LEU A 133 8.34 28.14 -19.83
#